data_AF-A0A258W6W9-F1
#
_entry.id   AF-A0A258W6W9-F1
#
_cell.length_a   1.000
_cell.length_b   1.000
_cell.length_c   1.000
_cell.angle_alpha   90.00
_cell.angle_beta   90.00
_cell.angle_gamma   90.00
#
_symmetry.space_group_name_H-M   'P 1'
#
loop_
_entity.id
_entity.type
_entity.pdbx_description
1 polymer ?
#
loop_
_entity_poly.entity_id
_entity_poly.type
_entity_poly.pdbx_seq_one_letter_code
_entity_poly.pdbx_strand_id
1 'polypeptide(L)'
;MSCLVLIVALLSNFKADAHFSQVPKNFFDFELQMVEHSIGVGITMKFLLVRIQKTEQAKHFPLLMSHVELIQLRAVQHDLSKFAHTPEFVEKYYPKGYSTPLSERVLKSFGKNISKEAGDLSESEVIELRDAFKQINIIDDRLLDELVNDYAKDKNLSVEMIAQLKVELYQFEHMADLLNRQIFENLYRFRKNHIKNAKLNGGVNEVLEFGRPFKLDNGDKDHWNSGDHTRDIAVSYLRSPSLISQIASVNPWTVVQTYMRHTENSPFLRDAQSYNLLNDAVVDYVENRAAIKAAEEKYLGKKTTKKNPRQCLSFYGG
;
A
#
# COMPACT_ATOMS: atom_id res chain seq x y z
N MET A 1 34.59 -7.27 4.58
CA MET A 1 33.39 -7.70 5.33
C MET A 1 32.37 -6.56 5.44
N SER A 2 32.22 -5.68 4.42
CA SER A 2 31.98 -4.26 4.75
C SER A 2 31.13 -3.43 3.77
N CYS A 3 30.36 -4.05 2.86
CA CYS A 3 29.25 -3.37 2.17
C CYS A 3 27.94 -4.12 2.38
N LEU A 4 27.96 -5.46 2.28
CA LEU A 4 26.80 -6.33 2.51
C LEU A 4 26.16 -6.18 3.89
N VAL A 5 26.95 -6.02 4.96
CA VAL A 5 26.42 -5.83 6.33
C VAL A 5 25.75 -4.46 6.49
N LEU A 6 26.29 -3.42 5.85
CA LEU A 6 25.70 -2.08 5.84
C LEU A 6 24.45 -2.01 4.94
N ILE A 7 24.43 -2.79 3.86
CA ILE A 7 23.28 -3.00 2.96
C ILE A 7 22.16 -3.73 3.70
N VAL A 8 22.47 -4.80 4.44
CA VAL A 8 21.53 -5.48 5.32
C VAL A 8 21.03 -4.54 6.41
N ALA A 9 21.88 -3.67 6.98
CA ALA A 9 21.51 -2.68 7.99
C ALA A 9 20.57 -1.58 7.45
N LEU A 10 20.84 -1.05 6.24
CA LEU A 10 20.01 -0.03 5.59
C LEU A 10 18.69 -0.60 5.07
N LEU A 11 18.70 -1.82 4.53
CA LEU A 11 17.49 -2.57 4.19
C LEU A 11 16.76 -3.08 5.44
N SER A 12 17.42 -3.17 6.61
CA SER A 12 16.75 -3.47 7.89
C SER A 12 16.19 -2.23 8.59
N ASN A 13 16.60 -1.03 8.21
CA ASN A 13 15.92 0.22 8.61
C ASN A 13 14.67 0.47 7.75
N PHE A 14 14.60 -0.10 6.55
CA PHE A 14 13.33 -0.46 5.90
C PHE A 14 12.78 -1.71 6.60
N LYS A 15 12.22 -1.56 7.80
CA LYS A 15 11.37 -2.61 8.42
C LYS A 15 10.02 -2.71 7.69
N ALA A 16 10.04 -2.89 6.38
CA ALA A 16 8.89 -3.13 5.55
C ALA A 16 8.96 -4.58 5.07
N ASP A 17 8.61 -5.49 5.97
CA ASP A 17 8.18 -6.81 5.57
C ASP A 17 6.81 -6.61 4.92
N ALA A 18 6.69 -6.77 3.61
CA ALA A 18 5.40 -6.67 2.95
C ALA A 18 5.32 -7.70 1.81
N HIS A 19 4.12 -8.09 1.39
CA HIS A 19 3.91 -9.19 0.44
C HIS A 19 2.98 -8.76 -0.68
N PHE A 20 3.25 -9.27 -1.88
CA PHE A 20 2.27 -9.34 -2.96
C PHE A 20 2.17 -10.79 -3.46
N SER A 21 1.11 -11.50 -3.07
CA SER A 21 0.81 -12.88 -3.47
C SER A 21 0.82 -13.22 -4.99
N GLN A 22 0.90 -12.24 -5.90
CA GLN A 22 1.12 -12.40 -7.35
C GLN A 22 2.15 -11.38 -7.84
N VAL A 23 2.97 -11.79 -8.81
CA VAL A 23 3.91 -10.90 -9.51
C VAL A 23 3.14 -10.11 -10.55
N PRO A 24 3.20 -8.77 -10.53
CA PRO A 24 2.64 -7.99 -11.60
C PRO A 24 3.34 -8.30 -12.93
N LYS A 25 2.59 -8.47 -14.02
CA LYS A 25 3.19 -8.81 -15.33
C LYS A 25 4.01 -7.67 -15.92
N ASN A 26 3.62 -6.45 -15.60
CA ASN A 26 4.22 -5.20 -16.05
C ASN A 26 3.96 -4.10 -15.00
N PHE A 27 4.51 -2.91 -15.20
CA PHE A 27 4.40 -1.85 -14.20
C PHE A 27 2.97 -1.29 -14.08
N PHE A 28 2.14 -1.40 -15.13
CA PHE A 28 0.72 -1.01 -15.06
C PHE A 28 -0.07 -1.89 -14.09
N ASP A 29 0.14 -3.21 -14.13
CA ASP A 29 -0.45 -4.15 -13.18
C ASP A 29 -0.01 -3.82 -11.74
N PHE A 30 1.28 -3.53 -11.55
CA PHE A 30 1.81 -3.12 -10.24
C PHE A 30 1.14 -1.82 -9.75
N GLU A 31 1.04 -0.82 -10.61
CA GLU A 31 0.44 0.47 -10.27
C GLU A 31 -1.04 0.37 -9.97
N LEU A 32 -1.81 -0.44 -10.70
CA LEU A 32 -3.21 -0.72 -10.38
C LEU A 32 -3.36 -1.37 -9.00
N GLN A 33 -2.46 -2.27 -8.62
CA GLN A 33 -2.41 -2.85 -7.27
C GLN A 33 -2.04 -1.79 -6.22
N MET A 34 -1.10 -0.88 -6.50
CA MET A 34 -0.75 0.23 -5.60
C MET A 34 -1.92 1.20 -5.41
N VAL A 35 -2.68 1.48 -6.46
CA VAL A 35 -3.89 2.32 -6.36
C VAL A 35 -4.95 1.65 -5.49
N GLU A 36 -5.18 0.35 -5.66
CA GLU A 36 -6.13 -0.38 -4.80
C GLU A 36 -5.67 -0.38 -3.33
N HIS A 37 -4.38 -0.62 -3.10
CA HIS A 37 -3.77 -0.52 -1.79
C HIS A 37 -3.98 0.88 -1.18
N SER A 38 -3.67 1.94 -1.93
CA SER A 38 -3.82 3.33 -1.50
C SER A 38 -5.25 3.68 -1.11
N ILE A 39 -6.24 3.27 -1.93
CA ILE A 39 -7.66 3.42 -1.60
C ILE A 39 -7.99 2.66 -0.31
N GLY A 40 -7.47 1.45 -0.14
CA GLY A 40 -7.63 0.64 1.08
C GLY A 40 -7.06 1.32 2.33
N VAL A 41 -5.89 1.95 2.24
CA VAL A 41 -5.32 2.76 3.32
C VAL A 41 -6.22 3.93 3.63
N GLY A 42 -6.71 4.65 2.62
CA GLY A 42 -7.65 5.76 2.82
C GLY A 42 -8.96 5.35 3.49
N ILE A 43 -9.51 4.18 3.14
CA ILE A 43 -10.66 3.57 3.84
C ILE A 43 -10.30 3.26 5.29
N THR A 44 -9.13 2.68 5.52
CA THR A 44 -8.64 2.30 6.86
C THR A 44 -8.45 3.53 7.75
N MET A 45 -7.84 4.59 7.23
CA MET A 45 -7.68 5.87 7.94
C MET A 45 -9.04 6.46 8.37
N LYS A 46 -10.02 6.50 7.45
CA LYS A 46 -11.38 7.00 7.74
C LYS A 46 -12.10 6.11 8.74
N PHE A 47 -11.97 4.79 8.62
CA PHE A 47 -12.53 3.85 9.58
C PHE A 47 -11.94 4.05 10.98
N LEU A 48 -10.62 4.11 11.10
CA LEU A 48 -9.91 4.30 12.36
C LEU A 48 -10.27 5.66 12.99
N LEU A 49 -10.36 6.73 12.20
CA LEU A 49 -10.77 8.05 12.69
C LEU A 49 -12.12 7.98 13.40
N VAL A 50 -13.15 7.43 12.76
CA VAL A 50 -14.50 7.30 13.33
C VAL A 50 -14.51 6.45 14.60
N ARG A 51 -13.61 5.47 14.70
CA ARG A 51 -13.52 4.57 15.86
C ARG A 51 -12.77 5.21 17.02
N ILE A 52 -11.61 5.78 16.76
CA ILE A 52 -10.73 6.40 17.75
C ILE A 52 -11.41 7.63 18.38
N GLN A 53 -12.14 8.42 17.61
CA GLN A 53 -12.91 9.56 18.14
C GLN A 53 -13.98 9.17 19.17
N LYS A 54 -14.39 7.90 19.20
CA LYS A 54 -15.43 7.38 20.12
C LYS A 54 -14.86 6.63 21.31
N THR A 55 -13.53 6.62 21.47
CA THR A 55 -12.84 5.89 22.53
C THR A 55 -11.80 6.77 23.20
N GLU A 56 -11.30 6.30 24.34
CA GLU A 56 -10.16 6.91 25.04
C GLU A 56 -8.86 6.92 24.20
N GLN A 57 -8.85 6.28 23.02
CA GLN A 57 -7.66 6.25 22.16
C GLN A 57 -7.40 7.60 21.48
N ALA A 58 -8.40 8.48 21.39
CA ALA A 58 -8.24 9.83 20.82
C ALA A 58 -7.15 10.65 21.52
N LYS A 59 -6.90 10.40 22.81
CA LYS A 59 -5.86 11.10 23.60
C LYS A 59 -4.44 10.82 23.12
N HIS A 60 -4.23 9.80 22.30
CA HIS A 60 -2.92 9.50 21.70
C HIS A 60 -2.59 10.38 20.50
N PHE A 61 -3.59 11.05 19.91
CA PHE A 61 -3.44 11.93 18.76
C PHE A 61 -4.16 13.28 18.99
N PRO A 62 -3.88 13.99 20.09
CA PRO A 62 -4.68 15.14 20.50
C PRO A 62 -4.72 16.26 19.46
N LEU A 63 -3.60 16.53 18.80
CA LEU A 63 -3.52 17.60 17.81
C LEU A 63 -4.18 17.18 16.50
N LEU A 64 -3.91 15.96 16.03
CA LEU A 64 -4.52 15.41 14.82
C LEU A 64 -6.04 15.27 14.95
N MET A 65 -6.55 14.91 16.12
CA MET A 65 -8.01 14.85 16.39
C MET A 65 -8.68 16.23 16.36
N SER A 66 -7.91 17.32 16.47
CA SER A 66 -8.39 18.69 16.28
C SER A 66 -8.30 19.17 14.82
N HIS A 67 -7.66 18.38 13.95
CA HIS A 67 -7.37 18.69 12.53
C HIS A 67 -7.72 17.51 11.61
N VAL A 68 -8.90 16.92 11.80
CA VAL A 68 -9.30 15.66 11.16
C VAL A 68 -9.42 15.75 9.64
N GLU A 69 -9.59 16.95 9.08
CA GLU A 69 -9.60 17.15 7.62
C GLU A 69 -8.27 16.76 6.99
N LEU A 70 -7.16 16.91 7.73
CA LEU A 70 -5.83 16.53 7.25
C LEU A 70 -5.72 15.01 7.04
N ILE A 71 -6.39 14.20 7.87
CA ILE A 71 -6.49 12.74 7.66
C ILE A 71 -7.21 12.45 6.35
N GLN A 72 -8.28 13.20 6.04
CA GLN A 72 -9.05 12.99 4.80
C GLN A 72 -8.24 13.37 3.56
N LEU A 73 -7.48 14.46 3.62
CA LEU A 73 -6.59 14.87 2.54
C LEU A 73 -5.46 13.86 2.34
N ARG A 74 -4.80 13.43 3.43
CA ARG A 74 -3.71 12.45 3.35
C ARG A 74 -4.18 11.09 2.85
N ALA A 75 -5.39 10.67 3.22
CA ALA A 75 -6.02 9.44 2.72
C ALA A 75 -6.20 9.40 1.20
N VAL A 76 -6.22 10.54 0.51
CA VAL A 76 -6.29 10.62 -0.97
C VAL A 76 -4.91 10.71 -1.60
N GLN A 77 -3.90 11.14 -0.83
CA GLN A 77 -2.53 11.38 -1.29
C GLN A 77 -1.59 10.19 -1.04
N HIS A 78 -1.94 9.27 -0.14
CA HIS A 78 -1.12 8.12 0.21
C HIS A 78 -0.67 7.35 -1.04
N ASP A 79 0.61 7.02 -1.12
CA ASP A 79 1.23 6.26 -2.22
C ASP A 79 1.16 6.87 -3.62
N LEU A 80 0.76 8.14 -3.78
CA LEU A 80 0.75 8.80 -5.10
C LEU A 80 2.11 8.74 -5.80
N SER A 81 3.22 8.80 -5.05
CA SER A 81 4.59 8.68 -5.58
C SER A 81 4.82 7.41 -6.41
N LYS A 82 4.04 6.35 -6.16
CA LYS A 82 4.22 5.02 -6.75
C LYS A 82 3.53 4.87 -8.11
N PHE A 83 2.56 5.73 -8.44
CA PHE A 83 1.75 5.58 -9.65
C PHE A 83 1.36 6.88 -10.36
N ALA A 84 1.57 8.06 -9.75
CA ALA A 84 1.22 9.34 -10.37
C ALA A 84 2.31 9.80 -11.34
N HIS A 85 1.94 9.96 -12.61
CA HIS A 85 2.86 10.29 -13.69
C HIS A 85 2.28 11.28 -14.70
N THR A 86 1.39 12.20 -14.30
CA THR A 86 0.99 13.31 -15.18
C THR A 86 2.20 14.17 -15.53
N PRO A 87 2.21 14.90 -16.67
CA PRO A 87 3.33 15.76 -17.04
C PRO A 87 3.77 16.71 -15.93
N GLU A 88 2.82 17.35 -15.24
CA GLU A 88 3.08 18.28 -14.15
C GLU A 88 3.67 17.57 -12.92
N PHE A 89 3.20 16.36 -12.62
CA PHE A 89 3.72 15.57 -11.51
C PHE A 89 5.17 15.16 -11.78
N VAL A 90 5.46 14.66 -12.99
CA VAL A 90 6.81 14.27 -13.40
C VAL A 90 7.72 15.49 -13.39
N GLU A 91 7.33 16.61 -13.98
CA GLU A 91 8.14 17.84 -13.98
C GLU A 91 8.46 18.32 -12.55
N LYS A 92 7.47 18.27 -11.64
CA LYS A 92 7.62 18.79 -10.29
C LYS A 92 8.41 17.88 -9.35
N TYR A 93 8.20 16.56 -9.44
CA TYR A 93 8.67 15.61 -8.42
C TYR A 93 9.72 14.61 -8.92
N TYR A 94 9.74 14.25 -10.21
CA TYR A 94 10.70 13.26 -10.67
C TYR A 94 12.11 13.86 -10.75
N PRO A 95 13.16 13.05 -10.52
CA PRO A 95 14.51 13.48 -10.81
C PRO A 95 14.68 13.74 -12.32
N LYS A 96 15.50 14.75 -12.66
CA LYS A 96 15.75 15.11 -14.07
C LYS A 96 16.34 13.93 -14.85
N GLY A 97 15.88 13.75 -16.09
CA GLY A 97 16.43 12.76 -17.03
C GLY A 97 15.85 11.34 -16.91
N TYR A 98 14.79 11.15 -16.13
CA TYR A 98 14.07 9.87 -16.09
C TYR A 98 13.28 9.63 -17.38
N SER A 99 13.51 8.48 -18.02
CA SER A 99 12.84 8.06 -19.26
C SER A 99 11.79 6.97 -19.04
N THR A 100 11.68 6.43 -17.83
CA THR A 100 10.71 5.40 -17.44
C THR A 100 10.09 5.71 -16.07
N PRO A 101 8.90 5.17 -15.75
CA PRO A 101 8.31 5.26 -14.43
C PRO A 101 9.23 4.70 -13.33
N LEU A 102 9.17 5.26 -12.12
CA LEU A 102 9.90 4.73 -10.96
C LEU A 102 9.45 3.31 -10.60
N SER A 103 8.16 3.02 -10.75
CA SER A 103 7.52 1.72 -10.55
C SER A 103 8.12 0.61 -11.41
N GLU A 104 8.54 0.90 -12.64
CA GLU A 104 9.14 -0.09 -13.54
C GLU A 104 10.47 -0.62 -12.99
N ARG A 105 11.27 0.26 -12.37
CA ARG A 105 12.52 -0.14 -11.71
C ARG A 105 12.26 -0.99 -10.47
N VAL A 106 11.21 -0.65 -9.72
CA VAL A 106 10.78 -1.46 -8.59
C VAL A 106 10.33 -2.85 -9.05
N LEU A 107 9.54 -2.92 -10.13
CA LEU A 107 9.02 -4.18 -10.66
C LEU A 107 10.12 -5.19 -11.02
N LYS A 108 11.25 -4.76 -11.58
CA LYS A 108 12.37 -5.66 -11.93
C LYS A 108 12.88 -6.50 -10.76
N SER A 109 12.62 -6.06 -9.52
CA SER A 109 13.01 -6.78 -8.31
C SER A 109 11.92 -7.68 -7.73
N PHE A 110 10.67 -7.50 -8.15
CA PHE A 110 9.55 -8.30 -7.69
C PHE A 110 9.67 -9.74 -8.19
N GLY A 111 9.61 -10.69 -7.25
CA GLY A 111 9.65 -12.13 -7.53
C GLY A 111 10.99 -12.79 -7.41
N LYS A 112 12.04 -12.01 -7.11
CA LYS A 112 13.35 -12.54 -6.73
C LYS A 112 13.36 -12.83 -5.23
N ASN A 113 13.72 -14.05 -4.84
CA ASN A 113 13.78 -14.46 -3.44
C ASN A 113 15.13 -14.06 -2.82
N ILE A 114 15.20 -12.86 -2.25
CA ILE A 114 16.43 -12.29 -1.65
C ILE A 114 16.97 -13.14 -0.48
N SER A 115 16.14 -14.03 0.10
CA SER A 115 16.51 -14.85 1.27
C SER A 115 17.02 -16.26 0.95
N LYS A 116 16.67 -16.84 -0.21
CA LYS A 116 17.04 -18.23 -0.54
C LYS A 116 18.19 -18.34 -1.52
N GLU A 117 18.44 -17.31 -2.34
CA GLU A 117 19.56 -17.31 -3.28
C GLU A 117 20.27 -15.95 -3.21
N ALA A 118 21.40 -15.91 -2.49
CA ALA A 118 22.29 -14.76 -2.45
C ALA A 118 22.97 -14.44 -3.81
N GLY A 119 22.44 -14.99 -4.92
CA GLY A 119 23.00 -14.92 -6.27
C GLY A 119 22.08 -14.36 -7.36
N ASP A 120 20.81 -14.07 -7.09
CA ASP A 120 19.82 -13.70 -8.14
C ASP A 120 19.77 -12.21 -8.50
N LEU A 121 20.39 -11.36 -7.69
CA LEU A 121 20.51 -9.93 -7.95
C LEU A 121 21.99 -9.57 -8.03
N SER A 122 22.39 -8.97 -9.15
CA SER A 122 23.70 -8.34 -9.23
C SER A 122 23.75 -7.11 -8.30
N GLU A 123 24.95 -6.70 -7.91
CA GLU A 123 25.15 -5.48 -7.11
C GLU A 123 24.52 -4.25 -7.80
N SER A 124 24.55 -4.19 -9.13
CA SER A 124 23.94 -3.09 -9.88
C SER A 124 22.41 -3.08 -9.78
N GLU A 125 21.76 -4.26 -9.80
CA GLU A 125 20.30 -4.35 -9.64
C GLU A 125 19.86 -3.95 -8.23
N VAL A 126 20.64 -4.29 -7.21
CA VAL A 126 20.39 -3.85 -5.83
C VAL A 126 20.53 -2.33 -5.69
N ILE A 127 21.54 -1.74 -6.34
CA ILE A 127 21.76 -0.29 -6.35
C ILE A 127 20.60 0.43 -7.06
N GLU A 128 20.18 -0.07 -8.23
CA GLU A 128 19.04 0.48 -9.00
C GLU A 128 17.75 0.45 -8.18
N LEU A 129 17.48 -0.68 -7.51
CA LEU A 129 16.31 -0.82 -6.66
C LEU A 129 16.33 0.14 -5.47
N ARG A 130 17.47 0.25 -4.79
CA ARG A 130 17.64 1.17 -3.65
C ARG A 130 17.44 2.61 -4.09
N ASP A 131 17.96 2.99 -5.25
CA ASP A 131 17.76 4.34 -5.78
C ASP A 131 16.28 4.58 -6.08
N ALA A 132 15.60 3.64 -6.75
CA ALA A 132 14.18 3.76 -7.05
C ALA A 132 13.33 3.99 -5.78
N PHE A 133 13.52 3.18 -4.73
CA PHE A 133 12.79 3.38 -3.46
C PHE A 133 13.17 4.68 -2.75
N LYS A 134 14.44 5.05 -2.79
CA LYS A 134 14.88 6.32 -2.22
C LYS A 134 14.17 7.49 -2.92
N GLN A 135 14.05 7.47 -4.25
CA GLN A 135 13.35 8.53 -4.97
C GLN A 135 11.85 8.54 -4.66
N ILE A 136 11.19 7.37 -4.62
CA ILE A 136 9.78 7.25 -4.23
C ILE A 136 9.55 7.86 -2.84
N ASN A 137 10.36 7.51 -1.85
CA ASN A 137 10.23 8.04 -0.50
C ASN A 137 10.48 9.56 -0.44
N ILE A 138 11.46 10.09 -1.17
CA ILE A 138 11.70 11.54 -1.25
C ILE A 138 10.46 12.26 -1.80
N ILE A 139 9.81 11.68 -2.81
CA ILE A 139 8.58 12.24 -3.39
C ILE A 139 7.44 12.18 -2.36
N ASP A 140 7.26 11.05 -1.69
CA ASP A 140 6.22 10.89 -0.66
C ASP A 140 6.40 11.85 0.53
N ASP A 141 7.63 11.99 1.03
CA ASP A 141 7.97 12.92 2.10
C ASP A 141 7.66 14.36 1.67
N ARG A 142 8.03 14.73 0.44
CA ARG A 142 7.74 16.06 -0.10
C ARG A 142 6.24 16.29 -0.29
N LEU A 143 5.49 15.28 -0.75
CA LEU A 143 4.04 15.34 -0.88
C LEU A 143 3.37 15.57 0.49
N LEU A 144 3.81 14.83 1.52
CA LEU A 144 3.35 14.99 2.89
C LEU A 144 3.67 16.39 3.43
N ASP A 145 4.90 16.86 3.22
CA ASP A 145 5.33 18.19 3.66
C ASP A 145 4.52 19.31 3.01
N GLU A 146 4.34 19.26 1.68
CA GLU A 146 3.52 20.24 0.95
C GLU A 146 2.07 20.22 1.46
N LEU A 147 1.48 19.04 1.66
CA LEU A 147 0.12 18.90 2.17
C LEU A 147 -0.04 19.54 3.57
N VAL A 148 0.85 19.20 4.50
CA VAL A 148 0.76 19.70 5.88
C VAL A 148 1.04 21.20 5.94
N ASN A 149 2.02 21.68 5.18
CA ASN A 149 2.36 23.11 5.16
C ASN A 149 1.25 23.96 4.55
N ASP A 150 0.61 23.50 3.47
CA ASP A 150 -0.52 24.21 2.85
C ASP A 150 -1.73 24.24 3.79
N TYR A 151 -2.04 23.12 4.45
CA TYR A 151 -3.10 23.07 5.46
C TYR A 151 -2.80 23.98 6.65
N ALA A 152 -1.56 23.94 7.16
CA ALA A 152 -1.15 24.74 8.31
C ALA A 152 -1.16 26.24 8.01
N LYS A 153 -0.84 26.63 6.77
CA LYS A 153 -0.94 28.02 6.30
C LYS A 153 -2.39 28.50 6.26
N ASP A 154 -3.32 27.67 5.77
CA ASP A 154 -4.76 27.98 5.80
C ASP A 154 -5.29 28.13 7.24
N LYS A 155 -4.80 27.30 8.16
CA LYS A 155 -5.22 27.28 9.57
C LYS A 155 -4.41 28.20 10.51
N ASN A 156 -3.42 28.92 9.99
CA ASN A 156 -2.51 29.78 10.77
C ASN A 156 -1.88 29.05 11.99
N LEU A 157 -1.38 27.83 11.80
CA LEU A 157 -0.77 27.05 12.88
C LEU A 157 0.68 27.49 13.17
N SER A 158 1.13 27.33 14.41
CA SER A 158 2.52 27.62 14.78
C SER A 158 3.48 26.54 14.26
N VAL A 159 4.78 26.85 14.17
CA VAL A 159 5.82 25.91 13.72
C VAL A 159 5.88 24.66 14.61
N GLU A 160 5.72 24.83 15.91
CA GLU A 160 5.71 23.74 16.90
C GLU A 160 4.50 22.83 16.69
N MET A 161 3.33 23.42 16.44
CA MET A 161 2.11 22.66 16.13
C MET A 161 2.28 21.89 14.82
N ILE A 162 2.87 22.49 13.79
CA ILE A 162 3.13 21.82 12.51
C ILE A 162 4.02 20.59 12.72
N ALA A 163 5.12 20.73 13.47
CA ALA A 163 6.03 19.61 13.74
C ALA A 163 5.32 18.47 14.47
N GLN A 164 4.54 18.78 15.51
CA GLN A 164 3.78 17.77 16.24
C GLN A 164 2.68 17.11 15.39
N LEU A 165 1.99 17.90 14.55
CA LEU A 165 0.95 17.41 13.66
C LEU A 165 1.51 16.43 12.62
N LYS A 166 2.72 16.69 12.09
CA LYS A 166 3.41 15.75 11.20
C LYS A 166 3.72 14.42 11.88
N VAL A 167 4.18 14.46 13.14
CA VAL A 167 4.46 13.24 13.92
C VAL A 167 3.19 12.42 14.13
N GLU A 168 2.11 13.05 14.61
CA GLU A 168 0.84 12.35 14.85
C GLU A 168 0.23 11.81 13.55
N LEU A 169 0.28 12.58 12.46
CA LEU A 169 -0.20 12.15 11.15
C LEU A 169 0.60 10.96 10.61
N TYR A 170 1.93 11.00 10.69
CA TYR A 170 2.80 9.90 10.28
C TYR A 170 2.51 8.62 11.07
N GLN A 171 2.38 8.72 12.39
CA GLN A 171 2.03 7.57 13.24
C GLN A 171 0.66 6.99 12.88
N PHE A 172 -0.33 7.86 12.66
CA PHE A 172 -1.69 7.46 12.29
C PHE A 172 -1.76 6.80 10.92
N GLU A 173 -1.08 7.38 9.92
CA GLU A 173 -0.98 6.83 8.58
C GLU A 173 -0.25 5.49 8.58
N HIS A 174 0.91 5.39 9.23
CA HIS A 174 1.68 4.15 9.30
C HIS A 174 0.87 3.02 9.95
N MET A 175 0.14 3.32 11.02
CA MET A 175 -0.79 2.38 11.66
C MET A 175 -1.88 1.89 10.69
N ALA A 176 -2.49 2.82 9.93
CA ALA A 176 -3.54 2.50 8.97
C ALA A 176 -3.01 1.69 7.78
N ASP A 177 -1.83 2.04 7.28
CA ASP A 177 -1.12 1.34 6.22
C ASP A 177 -0.80 -0.10 6.64
N LEU A 178 -0.13 -0.31 7.79
CA LEU A 178 0.17 -1.66 8.30
C LEU A 178 -1.09 -2.51 8.48
N LEU A 179 -2.16 -1.95 9.05
CA LEU A 179 -3.45 -2.64 9.20
C LEU A 179 -4.04 -3.01 7.83
N ASN A 180 -4.01 -2.09 6.87
CA ASN A 180 -4.49 -2.35 5.51
C ASN A 180 -3.65 -3.42 4.82
N ARG A 181 -2.31 -3.37 4.90
CA ARG A 181 -1.41 -4.40 4.33
C ARG A 181 -1.75 -5.79 4.83
N GLN A 182 -2.01 -5.95 6.13
CA GLN A 182 -2.43 -7.22 6.70
C GLN A 182 -3.76 -7.72 6.11
N ILE A 183 -4.75 -6.84 5.95
CA ILE A 183 -6.05 -7.21 5.36
C ILE A 183 -5.89 -7.52 3.86
N PHE A 184 -5.15 -6.68 3.14
CA PHE A 184 -4.96 -6.77 1.71
C PHE A 184 -4.22 -8.04 1.31
N GLU A 185 -3.16 -8.41 2.02
CA GLU A 185 -2.43 -9.66 1.79
C GLU A 185 -3.33 -10.89 1.99
N ASN A 186 -4.18 -10.88 3.02
CA ASN A 186 -5.14 -11.96 3.24
C ASN A 186 -6.18 -12.07 2.11
N LEU A 187 -6.74 -10.93 1.68
CA LEU A 187 -7.63 -10.89 0.52
C LEU A 187 -6.91 -11.42 -0.71
N TYR A 188 -5.66 -11.02 -0.94
CA TYR A 188 -4.91 -11.40 -2.12
C TYR A 188 -4.57 -12.89 -2.15
N ARG A 189 -4.17 -13.48 -1.01
CA ARG A 189 -4.04 -14.95 -0.86
C ARG A 189 -5.33 -15.69 -1.14
N PHE A 190 -6.46 -15.19 -0.63
CA PHE A 190 -7.78 -15.75 -0.92
C PHE A 190 -8.05 -15.71 -2.43
N ARG A 191 -7.90 -14.56 -3.07
CA ARG A 191 -8.09 -14.35 -4.50
C ARG A 191 -7.23 -15.32 -5.32
N LYS A 192 -5.94 -15.46 -5.00
CA LYS A 192 -5.01 -16.41 -5.64
C LYS A 192 -5.52 -17.84 -5.62
N ASN A 193 -6.00 -18.33 -4.47
CA ASN A 193 -6.50 -19.69 -4.33
C ASN A 193 -7.79 -19.93 -5.11
N HIS A 194 -8.60 -18.89 -5.33
CA HIS A 194 -9.84 -18.97 -6.09
C HIS A 194 -9.66 -18.72 -7.60
N ILE A 195 -8.67 -17.93 -8.02
CA ILE A 195 -8.32 -17.71 -9.45
C ILE A 195 -7.75 -18.99 -10.08
N LYS A 196 -6.94 -19.77 -9.35
CA LYS A 196 -6.44 -21.08 -9.84
C LYS A 196 -7.57 -22.06 -10.21
N ASN A 197 -8.74 -21.94 -9.57
CA ASN A 197 -9.91 -22.77 -9.86
C ASN A 197 -10.75 -22.22 -11.04
N ALA A 198 -10.49 -21.00 -11.51
CA ALA A 198 -11.24 -20.32 -12.58
C ALA A 198 -10.68 -20.57 -13.99
N LYS A 199 -9.67 -21.43 -14.17
CA LYS A 199 -9.01 -21.74 -15.46
C LYS A 199 -8.42 -20.51 -16.19
N LEU A 200 -8.03 -19.46 -15.47
CA LEU A 200 -7.26 -18.36 -16.05
C LEU A 200 -5.77 -18.75 -16.03
N ASN A 201 -5.14 -18.73 -17.20
CA ASN A 201 -3.74 -19.11 -17.39
C ASN A 201 -2.81 -18.07 -16.74
N GLY A 202 -2.45 -18.31 -15.49
CA GLY A 202 -1.38 -17.61 -14.80
C GLY A 202 -0.80 -18.54 -13.75
N GLY A 203 0.40 -19.08 -13.99
CA GLY A 203 1.15 -19.78 -12.96
C GLY A 203 1.46 -18.80 -11.83
N VAL A 204 0.77 -18.91 -10.70
CA VAL A 204 0.94 -17.97 -9.59
C VAL A 204 2.03 -18.47 -8.64
N ASN A 205 3.23 -17.91 -8.79
CA ASN A 205 4.32 -18.05 -7.82
C ASN A 205 4.11 -17.10 -6.63
N GLU A 206 4.56 -17.49 -5.44
CA GLU A 206 4.55 -16.67 -4.22
C GLU A 206 5.63 -15.59 -4.33
N VAL A 207 5.27 -14.32 -4.14
CA VAL A 207 6.22 -13.23 -4.27
C VAL A 207 6.10 -12.19 -3.15
N LEU A 208 7.26 -11.65 -2.86
CA LEU A 208 7.60 -10.81 -1.73
C LEU A 208 7.56 -9.35 -2.22
N GLU A 209 6.94 -8.45 -1.46
CA GLU A 209 7.30 -7.04 -1.58
C GLU A 209 8.70 -6.91 -0.99
N PHE A 210 9.61 -6.23 -1.67
CA PHE A 210 10.99 -6.02 -1.17
C PHE A 210 11.80 -7.32 -0.94
N GLY A 211 11.42 -8.44 -1.56
CA GLY A 211 12.17 -9.69 -1.45
C GLY A 211 12.24 -10.30 -0.05
N ARG A 212 11.33 -9.94 0.87
CA ARG A 212 11.19 -10.57 2.20
C ARG A 212 9.77 -11.02 2.49
N PRO A 213 9.60 -12.15 3.21
CA PRO A 213 8.27 -12.61 3.56
C PRO A 213 7.61 -11.78 4.67
N PHE A 214 6.47 -11.15 4.40
CA PHE A 214 5.55 -10.69 5.43
C PHE A 214 4.91 -11.84 6.21
N LYS A 215 5.29 -11.95 7.47
CA LYS A 215 4.55 -12.80 8.39
C LYS A 215 3.20 -12.13 8.63
N LEU A 216 2.12 -12.82 8.27
CA LEU A 216 0.79 -12.54 8.82
C LEU A 216 0.94 -12.65 10.33
N ASP A 217 1.03 -11.51 10.99
CA ASP A 217 1.42 -11.48 12.37
C ASP A 217 0.22 -11.06 13.22
N ASN A 218 0.05 -11.80 14.31
CA ASN A 218 -1.02 -11.60 15.27
C ASN A 218 -0.69 -10.47 16.28
N GLY A 219 0.33 -9.64 16.02
CA GLY A 219 0.68 -8.48 16.84
C GLY A 219 2.05 -8.54 17.53
N ASP A 220 3.06 -9.15 16.91
CA ASP A 220 4.46 -9.09 17.34
C ASP A 220 4.99 -7.64 17.28
N LYS A 221 5.53 -7.21 18.42
CA LYS A 221 5.97 -5.85 18.72
C LYS A 221 7.06 -5.33 17.78
N ASP A 222 7.86 -6.20 17.18
CA ASP A 222 9.05 -5.80 16.41
C ASP A 222 8.71 -5.29 14.99
N HIS A 223 7.48 -5.53 14.53
CA HIS A 223 6.96 -5.12 13.21
C HIS A 223 6.13 -3.81 13.24
N TRP A 224 5.80 -3.27 14.41
CA TRP A 224 5.02 -2.05 14.58
C TRP A 224 5.90 -0.92 15.12
N ASN A 225 6.55 -0.14 14.24
CA ASN A 225 7.51 0.90 14.65
C ASN A 225 6.86 2.29 14.87
N SER A 226 5.54 2.41 14.79
CA SER A 226 4.79 3.67 15.01
C SER A 226 4.47 3.95 16.49
N GLY A 227 4.95 3.13 17.43
CA GLY A 227 4.75 3.27 18.88
C GLY A 227 3.71 2.29 19.45
N ASP A 228 3.89 1.87 20.71
CA ASP A 228 3.10 0.78 21.34
C ASP A 228 1.58 0.98 21.26
N HIS A 229 1.11 2.21 21.43
CA HIS A 229 -0.32 2.53 21.38
C HIS A 229 -0.92 2.34 19.98
N THR A 230 -0.16 2.62 18.91
CA THR A 230 -0.62 2.45 17.53
C THR A 230 -0.84 0.98 17.17
N ARG A 231 0.05 0.09 17.66
CA ARG A 231 -0.11 -1.36 17.56
C ARG A 231 -1.41 -1.79 18.22
N ASP A 232 -1.64 -1.40 19.47
CA ASP A 232 -2.80 -1.83 20.25
C ASP A 232 -4.12 -1.43 19.57
N ILE A 233 -4.14 -0.22 18.99
CA ILE A 233 -5.25 0.24 18.15
C ILE A 233 -5.39 -0.65 16.91
N ALA A 234 -4.35 -0.83 16.10
CA ALA A 234 -4.43 -1.60 14.86
C ALA A 234 -4.82 -3.07 15.08
N VAL A 235 -4.23 -3.74 16.06
CA VAL A 235 -4.55 -5.13 16.42
C VAL A 235 -6.02 -5.28 16.82
N SER A 236 -6.59 -4.28 17.51
CA SER A 236 -8.01 -4.29 17.89
C SER A 236 -8.96 -4.30 16.68
N TYR A 237 -8.50 -3.83 15.51
CA TYR A 237 -9.28 -3.74 14.28
C TYR A 237 -8.84 -4.71 13.17
N LEU A 238 -7.74 -5.44 13.34
CA LEU A 238 -7.22 -6.43 12.38
C LEU A 238 -8.25 -7.45 11.91
N ARG A 239 -9.19 -7.80 12.79
CA ARG A 239 -10.25 -8.78 12.55
C ARG A 239 -11.63 -8.15 12.41
N SER A 240 -11.72 -6.84 12.19
CA SER A 240 -12.97 -6.10 12.05
C SER A 240 -13.70 -6.51 10.76
N PRO A 241 -14.86 -7.22 10.84
CA PRO A 241 -15.59 -7.62 9.63
C PRO A 241 -16.07 -6.41 8.82
N SER A 242 -16.38 -5.30 9.49
CA SER A 242 -16.77 -4.05 8.85
C SER A 242 -15.64 -3.44 8.03
N LEU A 243 -14.41 -3.44 8.55
CA LEU A 243 -13.26 -2.88 7.83
C LEU A 243 -12.88 -3.77 6.64
N ILE A 244 -12.78 -5.07 6.88
CA ILE A 244 -12.48 -6.07 5.85
C ILE A 244 -13.52 -5.98 4.72
N SER A 245 -14.81 -5.88 5.04
CA SER A 245 -15.87 -5.75 4.05
C SER A 245 -15.74 -4.46 3.22
N GLN A 246 -15.35 -3.33 3.82
CA GLN A 246 -15.16 -2.07 3.09
C GLN A 246 -13.99 -2.17 2.11
N ILE A 247 -12.86 -2.72 2.54
CA ILE A 247 -11.67 -2.91 1.70
C ILE A 247 -11.94 -3.91 0.57
N ALA A 248 -12.56 -5.07 0.88
CA ALA A 248 -12.88 -6.08 -0.13
C ALA A 248 -13.90 -5.56 -1.18
N SER A 249 -14.77 -4.63 -0.79
CA SER A 249 -15.80 -4.05 -1.66
C SER A 249 -15.31 -2.89 -2.52
N VAL A 250 -14.01 -2.55 -2.50
CA VAL A 250 -13.43 -1.54 -3.40
C VAL A 250 -13.77 -1.93 -4.84
N ASN A 251 -14.47 -1.04 -5.53
CA ASN A 251 -14.90 -1.25 -6.90
C ASN A 251 -13.68 -1.17 -7.84
N PRO A 252 -13.42 -2.20 -8.67
CA PRO A 252 -12.28 -2.19 -9.58
C PRO A 252 -12.27 -1.00 -10.54
N TRP A 253 -13.44 -0.50 -10.97
CA TRP A 253 -13.50 0.70 -11.81
C TRP A 253 -13.08 1.97 -11.07
N THR A 254 -13.27 2.05 -9.75
CA THR A 254 -12.76 3.17 -8.95
C THR A 254 -11.23 3.17 -8.92
N VAL A 255 -10.61 2.00 -8.87
CA VAL A 255 -9.14 1.82 -8.97
C VAL A 255 -8.67 2.30 -10.34
N VAL A 256 -9.28 1.78 -11.42
CA VAL A 256 -8.94 2.16 -12.80
C VAL A 256 -9.12 3.67 -13.02
N GLN A 257 -10.23 4.26 -12.62
CA GLN A 257 -10.48 5.70 -12.77
C GLN A 257 -9.48 6.55 -11.98
N THR A 258 -9.13 6.12 -10.77
CA THR A 258 -8.12 6.81 -9.95
C THR A 258 -6.76 6.75 -10.62
N TYR A 259 -6.37 5.58 -11.14
CA TYR A 259 -5.14 5.39 -11.88
C TYR A 259 -5.09 6.30 -13.13
N MET A 260 -6.11 6.21 -14.00
CA MET A 260 -6.19 6.98 -15.24
C MET A 260 -6.15 8.50 -15.01
N ARG A 261 -6.77 8.99 -13.93
CA ARG A 261 -6.69 10.41 -13.56
C ARG A 261 -5.27 10.85 -13.19
N HIS A 262 -4.51 9.98 -12.54
CA HIS A 262 -3.14 10.28 -12.08
C HIS A 262 -2.05 9.94 -13.10
N THR A 263 -2.43 9.34 -14.22
CA THR A 263 -1.55 9.04 -15.36
C THR A 263 -2.03 9.69 -16.67
N GLU A 264 -2.96 10.63 -16.57
CA GLU A 264 -3.47 11.39 -17.71
C GLU A 264 -2.31 12.07 -18.45
N ASN A 265 -2.25 11.87 -19.77
CA ASN A 265 -1.19 12.38 -20.65
C ASN A 265 0.23 12.01 -20.19
N SER A 266 0.39 10.89 -19.48
CA SER A 266 1.69 10.49 -18.94
C SER A 266 2.76 10.47 -20.03
N PRO A 267 3.96 11.02 -19.76
CA PRO A 267 5.06 10.99 -20.71
C PRO A 267 5.57 9.57 -20.98
N PHE A 268 5.13 8.57 -20.20
CA PHE A 268 5.47 7.16 -20.35
C PHE A 268 4.42 6.37 -21.15
N LEU A 269 3.32 7.01 -21.56
CA LEU A 269 2.25 6.43 -22.39
C LEU A 269 2.27 7.06 -23.79
N ARG A 270 3.40 6.97 -24.50
CA ARG A 270 3.59 7.68 -25.79
C ARG A 270 3.52 6.82 -27.03
N ASP A 271 3.63 5.50 -26.89
CA ASP A 271 3.61 4.57 -28.02
C ASP A 271 2.44 3.57 -27.93
N ALA A 272 2.06 3.03 -29.09
CA ALA A 272 0.94 2.09 -29.20
C ALA A 272 1.15 0.82 -28.37
N GLN A 273 2.39 0.41 -28.14
CA GLN A 273 2.71 -0.76 -27.33
C GLN A 273 2.35 -0.53 -25.86
N SER A 274 2.71 0.63 -25.33
CA SER A 274 2.43 1.04 -23.95
C SER A 274 0.93 1.18 -23.70
N TYR A 275 0.18 1.72 -24.67
CA TYR A 275 -1.29 1.75 -24.62
C TYR A 275 -1.91 0.36 -24.61
N ASN A 276 -1.41 -0.57 -25.45
CA ASN A 276 -1.91 -1.94 -25.46
C ASN A 276 -1.62 -2.66 -24.15
N LEU A 277 -0.41 -2.53 -23.59
CA LEU A 277 -0.05 -3.11 -22.30
C LEU A 277 -0.90 -2.59 -21.14
N LEU A 278 -1.20 -1.29 -21.14
CA LEU A 278 -2.11 -0.68 -20.16
C LEU A 278 -3.53 -1.26 -20.31
N ASN A 279 -4.06 -1.30 -21.54
CA ASN A 279 -5.39 -1.85 -21.79
C ASN A 279 -5.50 -3.31 -21.36
N ASP A 280 -4.52 -4.13 -21.71
CA ASP A 280 -4.46 -5.53 -21.29
C ASP A 280 -4.41 -5.65 -19.76
N ALA A 281 -3.61 -4.83 -19.08
CA ALA A 281 -3.54 -4.83 -17.61
C ALA A 281 -4.87 -4.41 -16.96
N VAL A 282 -5.57 -3.41 -17.52
CA VAL A 282 -6.88 -2.97 -17.04
C VAL A 282 -7.94 -4.04 -17.24
N VAL A 283 -7.98 -4.68 -18.42
CA VAL A 283 -8.91 -5.77 -18.72
C VAL A 283 -8.67 -6.93 -17.76
N ASP A 284 -7.41 -7.40 -17.66
CA ASP A 284 -7.02 -8.47 -16.75
C ASP A 284 -7.42 -8.15 -15.30
N TYR A 285 -7.15 -6.92 -14.83
CA TYR A 285 -7.49 -6.49 -13.47
C TYR A 285 -8.99 -6.54 -13.22
N VAL A 286 -9.80 -5.95 -14.11
CA VAL A 286 -11.26 -5.89 -13.96
C VAL A 286 -11.90 -7.27 -14.05
N GLU A 287 -11.49 -8.10 -15.01
CA GLU A 287 -12.02 -9.45 -15.20
C GLU A 287 -11.68 -10.36 -14.01
N ASN A 288 -10.43 -10.31 -13.52
CA ASN A 288 -10.02 -11.07 -12.35
C ASN A 288 -10.85 -10.66 -11.12
N ARG A 289 -11.02 -9.36 -10.88
CA ARG A 289 -11.85 -8.85 -9.77
C ARG A 289 -13.32 -9.26 -9.91
N ALA A 290 -13.87 -9.28 -11.11
CA ALA A 290 -15.24 -9.74 -11.34
C ALA A 290 -15.40 -11.25 -11.08
N ALA A 291 -14.45 -12.07 -11.55
CA ALA A 291 -14.49 -13.52 -11.42
C ALA A 291 -14.47 -14.00 -9.96
N ILE A 292 -13.74 -13.29 -9.09
CA ILE A 292 -13.61 -13.64 -7.66
C ILE A 292 -14.65 -12.99 -6.76
N LYS A 293 -15.34 -11.93 -7.23
CA LYS A 293 -16.28 -11.14 -6.41
C LYS A 293 -17.34 -11.99 -5.72
N ALA A 294 -17.98 -12.90 -6.45
CA ALA A 294 -19.01 -13.77 -5.87
C ALA A 294 -18.45 -14.74 -4.80
N ALA A 295 -17.19 -15.18 -4.95
CA ALA A 295 -16.52 -16.01 -3.96
C ALA A 295 -16.14 -15.20 -2.71
N GLU A 296 -15.61 -13.98 -2.90
CA GLU A 296 -15.33 -13.03 -1.82
C GLU A 296 -16.60 -12.67 -1.05
N GLU A 297 -17.67 -12.27 -1.73
CA GLU A 297 -18.97 -11.93 -1.15
C GLU A 297 -19.60 -13.12 -0.42
N LYS A 298 -19.51 -14.34 -0.95
CA LYS A 298 -19.97 -15.55 -0.26
C LYS A 298 -19.16 -15.82 1.00
N TYR A 299 -17.85 -15.62 0.95
CA TYR A 299 -16.96 -15.80 2.08
C TYR A 299 -17.22 -14.76 3.18
N LEU A 300 -17.46 -13.51 2.80
CA LEU A 300 -17.77 -12.39 3.71
C LEU A 300 -19.22 -12.47 4.23
N GLY A 301 -20.18 -12.86 3.37
CA GLY A 301 -21.62 -12.91 3.63
C GLY A 301 -22.09 -14.14 4.41
N LYS A 302 -21.42 -15.30 4.31
CA LYS A 302 -21.67 -16.45 5.21
C LYS A 302 -21.25 -16.18 6.66
N LYS A 303 -20.62 -15.03 6.96
CA LYS A 303 -20.00 -14.69 8.24
C LYS A 303 -20.67 -13.53 8.99
N THR A 304 -21.78 -12.98 8.48
CA THR A 304 -22.58 -11.93 9.16
C THR A 304 -23.77 -12.48 9.97
N THR A 305 -24.09 -13.77 9.87
CA THR A 305 -25.11 -14.41 10.72
C THR A 305 -24.50 -14.96 12.02
N LYS A 306 -24.59 -14.15 13.08
CA LYS A 306 -24.54 -14.46 14.54
C LYS A 306 -23.47 -15.46 15.05
N LYS A 307 -22.65 -14.93 15.97
CA LYS A 307 -21.84 -15.63 17.00
C LYS A 307 -20.65 -16.48 16.51
N ASN A 308 -19.52 -15.87 16.12
CA ASN A 308 -18.23 -16.45 16.50
C ASN A 308 -17.01 -15.50 16.35
N PRO A 309 -16.51 -14.88 17.44
CA PRO A 309 -15.24 -14.14 17.41
C PRO A 309 -14.01 -15.02 17.15
N ARG A 310 -14.13 -16.36 17.23
CA ARG A 310 -13.04 -17.31 16.91
C ARG A 310 -12.83 -17.57 15.41
N GLN A 311 -13.67 -17.04 14.52
CA GLN A 311 -13.67 -17.49 13.11
C GLN A 311 -12.96 -16.56 12.11
N CYS A 312 -12.52 -15.37 12.53
CA CYS A 312 -11.49 -14.65 11.77
C CYS A 312 -10.19 -15.47 11.67
N LEU A 313 -9.92 -16.40 12.62
CA LEU A 313 -8.78 -17.33 12.54
C LEU A 313 -8.73 -18.16 11.24
N SER A 314 -9.86 -18.39 10.55
CA SER A 314 -9.89 -19.13 9.27
C SER A 314 -9.47 -18.31 8.05
N PHE A 315 -9.40 -16.98 8.15
CA PHE A 315 -8.80 -16.11 7.12
C PHE A 315 -7.26 -16.12 7.23
N TYR A 316 -6.77 -16.30 8.45
CA TYR A 316 -5.36 -16.27 8.85
C TYR A 316 -4.79 -17.69 9.10
N GLY A 317 -5.55 -18.74 8.77
CA GLY A 317 -5.22 -20.13 9.12
C GLY A 317 -5.01 -20.98 7.87
N GLY A 318 -3.73 -21.16 7.53
CA GLY A 318 -3.19 -22.11 6.58
C GLY A 318 -1.72 -22.30 6.88
#